data_AF-A0A2N8U2C0-F1
#
_entry.id   AF-A0A2N8U2C0-F1
#
_cell.length_a   1.000
_cell.length_b   1.000
_cell.length_c   1.000
_cell.angle_alpha   90.00
_cell.angle_beta   90.00
_cell.angle_gamma   90.00
#
_symmetry.space_group_name_H-M   'P 1'
#
loop_
_entity.id
_entity.type
_entity.pdbx_description
1 polymer ?
#
loop_
_entity_poly.entity_id
_entity_poly.type
_entity_poly.pdbx_seq_one_letter_code
_entity_poly.pdbx_strand_id
1 'polypeptide(L)'
;MAVPAEIRAIERPKNTVVKKSGSMWAVIERVGCIRKNGNNQPVEGKVIGHIIDGKFVPKEKLKITVLMKNFGDYEIAKSVSKDLLTDLSNVYPQDMAKPYMLLLYFVL
;
A
#
# COMPACT_ATOMS: atom_id res chain seq x y z
N MET A 1 5.24 -18.68 -11.82
CA MET A 1 4.62 -19.71 -10.95
C MET A 1 3.16 -19.83 -11.32
N ALA A 2 2.65 -21.04 -11.56
CA ALA A 2 1.24 -21.24 -11.85
C ALA A 2 0.41 -21.04 -10.57
N VAL A 3 -0.69 -20.30 -10.66
CA VAL A 3 -1.65 -20.18 -9.54
C VAL A 3 -2.39 -21.51 -9.40
N PRO A 4 -2.49 -22.12 -8.19
CA PRO A 4 -3.25 -23.35 -7.94
C PRO A 4 -4.72 -23.24 -8.36
N ALA A 5 -5.33 -24.37 -8.74
CA ALA A 5 -6.72 -24.40 -9.19
C ALA A 5 -7.70 -23.93 -8.10
N GLU A 6 -7.44 -24.31 -6.85
CA GLU A 6 -8.20 -23.88 -5.67
C GLU A 6 -8.29 -22.35 -5.58
N ILE A 7 -7.16 -21.66 -5.73
CA ILE A 7 -7.09 -20.20 -5.68
C ILE A 7 -7.78 -19.55 -6.89
N ARG A 8 -7.74 -20.20 -8.07
CA ARG A 8 -8.43 -19.71 -9.26
C ARG A 8 -9.94 -19.85 -9.19
N ALA A 9 -10.45 -20.83 -8.44
CA ALA A 9 -11.88 -21.08 -8.27
C ALA A 9 -12.56 -20.11 -7.31
N ILE A 10 -11.80 -19.41 -6.46
CA ILE A 10 -12.33 -18.43 -5.50
C ILE A 10 -13.04 -17.28 -6.23
N GLU A 11 -14.26 -17.00 -5.78
CA GLU A 11 -15.07 -15.89 -6.25
C GLU A 11 -14.35 -14.55 -6.04
N ARG A 12 -14.24 -13.78 -7.12
CA ARG A 12 -13.55 -12.49 -7.13
C ARG A 12 -14.12 -11.60 -8.24
N PRO A 13 -13.86 -10.29 -8.20
CA PRO A 13 -14.31 -9.37 -9.24
C PRO A 13 -13.85 -9.81 -10.64
N LYS A 14 -14.70 -9.56 -11.65
CA LYS A 14 -14.38 -9.85 -13.07
C LYS A 14 -13.19 -9.01 -13.53
N ASN A 15 -12.52 -9.45 -14.61
CA ASN A 15 -11.32 -8.80 -15.16
C ASN A 15 -10.16 -8.65 -14.16
N THR A 16 -9.88 -9.72 -13.41
CA THR A 16 -8.78 -9.75 -12.43
C THR A 16 -7.79 -10.87 -12.72
N VAL A 17 -6.54 -10.65 -12.32
CA VAL A 17 -5.44 -11.61 -12.37
C VAL A 17 -4.94 -11.84 -10.95
N VAL A 18 -4.71 -13.10 -10.58
CA VAL A 18 -4.16 -13.46 -9.27
C VAL A 18 -2.66 -13.69 -9.41
N LYS A 19 -1.87 -13.13 -8.49
CA LYS A 19 -0.43 -13.36 -8.38
C LYS A 19 -0.01 -13.67 -6.95
N LYS A 20 1.04 -14.47 -6.81
CA LYS A 20 1.66 -14.74 -5.51
C LYS A 20 2.43 -13.49 -5.06
N SER A 21 2.16 -13.02 -3.85
CA SER A 21 2.83 -11.88 -3.21
C SER A 21 3.24 -12.31 -1.80
N GLY A 22 4.48 -12.81 -1.67
CA GLY A 22 4.97 -13.41 -0.42
C GLY A 22 4.18 -14.66 -0.04
N SER A 23 3.56 -14.66 1.15
CA SER A 23 2.67 -15.71 1.65
C SER A 23 1.22 -15.58 1.17
N MET A 24 0.85 -14.43 0.60
CA MET A 24 -0.53 -14.11 0.21
C MET A 24 -0.72 -14.14 -1.31
N TRP A 25 -1.97 -14.14 -1.74
CA TRP A 25 -2.37 -14.04 -3.15
C TRP A 25 -2.97 -12.67 -3.40
N ALA A 26 -2.30 -11.85 -4.20
CA ALA A 26 -2.80 -10.54 -4.60
C ALA A 26 -3.74 -10.67 -5.79
N VAL A 27 -4.86 -9.96 -5.73
CA VAL A 27 -5.82 -9.81 -6.84
C VAL A 27 -5.58 -8.46 -7.50
N ILE A 28 -5.25 -8.50 -8.79
CA ILE A 28 -4.83 -7.36 -9.59
C ILE A 28 -5.87 -7.11 -10.68
N GLU A 29 -6.26 -5.87 -10.87
CA GLU A 29 -7.14 -5.48 -11.98
C GLU A 29 -6.43 -5.63 -13.33
N ARG A 30 -7.15 -6.08 -14.35
CA ARG A 30 -6.67 -6.12 -15.74
C ARG A 30 -7.17 -4.88 -16.47
N VAL A 31 -6.25 -3.99 -16.84
CA VAL A 31 -6.56 -2.72 -17.51
C VAL A 31 -6.62 -2.87 -19.04
N GLY A 32 -5.92 -3.87 -19.59
CA GLY A 32 -5.90 -4.09 -21.03
C GLY A 32 -5.16 -5.35 -21.44
N CYS A 33 -4.76 -5.40 -22.72
CA CYS A 33 -3.91 -6.44 -23.28
C CYS A 33 -2.85 -5.82 -24.18
N ILE A 34 -1.61 -6.29 -24.06
CA ILE A 34 -0.51 -5.94 -24.95
C ILE A 34 -0.01 -7.23 -25.60
N ARG A 35 0.29 -7.17 -26.90
CA ARG A 35 0.88 -8.29 -27.62
C ARG A 35 2.39 -8.30 -27.40
N LYS A 36 2.91 -9.35 -26.76
CA LYS A 36 4.35 -9.59 -26.58
C LYS A 36 4.68 -11.00 -27.05
N ASN A 37 5.72 -11.14 -27.88
CA ASN A 37 6.19 -12.42 -28.41
C ASN A 37 5.07 -13.26 -29.05
N GLY A 38 4.25 -12.65 -29.90
CA GLY A 38 3.14 -13.31 -30.59
C GLY A 38 1.86 -13.52 -29.77
N ASN A 39 1.94 -13.48 -28.44
CA ASN A 39 0.83 -13.74 -27.53
C ASN A 39 0.26 -12.47 -26.89
N ASN A 40 -1.05 -12.45 -26.67
CA ASN A 40 -1.72 -11.36 -25.93
C ASN A 40 -1.53 -11.57 -24.43
N GLN A 41 -0.73 -10.70 -23.81
CA GLN A 41 -0.52 -10.69 -22.36
C GLN A 41 -1.45 -9.64 -21.72
N PRO A 42 -2.11 -9.97 -20.60
CA PRO A 42 -2.90 -9.00 -19.86
C PRO A 42 -2.00 -7.92 -19.27
N VAL A 43 -2.45 -6.67 -19.34
CA VAL A 43 -1.80 -5.54 -18.67
C VAL A 43 -2.33 -5.46 -17.25
N GLU A 44 -1.41 -5.58 -16.31
CA GLU A 44 -1.69 -5.48 -14.88
C GLU A 44 -1.89 -4.02 -14.47
N GLY A 45 -2.97 -3.77 -13.76
CA GLY A 45 -3.27 -2.50 -13.11
C GLY A 45 -2.97 -2.53 -11.62
N LYS A 46 -3.89 -1.98 -10.84
CA LYS A 46 -3.75 -1.86 -9.38
C LYS A 46 -4.14 -3.16 -8.67
N VAL A 47 -3.48 -3.44 -7.55
CA VAL A 47 -3.94 -4.45 -6.58
C VAL A 47 -5.24 -3.98 -5.95
N ILE A 48 -6.33 -4.71 -6.19
CA ILE A 48 -7.67 -4.40 -5.68
C ILE A 48 -8.01 -5.15 -4.39
N GLY A 49 -7.21 -6.14 -4.00
CA GLY A 49 -7.42 -6.93 -2.79
C GLY A 49 -6.50 -8.13 -2.71
N HIS A 50 -6.73 -8.97 -1.71
CA HIS A 50 -5.96 -10.18 -1.44
C HIS A 50 -6.91 -11.35 -1.19
N ILE A 51 -6.44 -12.56 -1.45
CA ILE A 51 -7.13 -13.77 -1.02
C ILE A 51 -6.50 -14.25 0.28
N ILE A 52 -7.33 -14.32 1.33
CA ILE A 52 -6.97 -14.75 2.68
C ILE A 52 -7.98 -15.82 3.08
N ASP A 53 -7.50 -16.97 3.55
CA ASP A 53 -8.33 -18.10 4.00
C ASP A 53 -9.42 -18.53 3.01
N GLY A 54 -9.07 -18.56 1.72
CA GLY A 54 -9.99 -18.97 0.66
C GLY A 54 -11.04 -17.92 0.27
N LYS A 55 -10.96 -16.70 0.81
CA LYS A 55 -11.89 -15.60 0.51
C LYS A 55 -11.19 -14.37 -0.04
N PHE A 56 -11.81 -13.70 -0.99
CA PHE A 56 -11.36 -12.41 -1.48
C PHE A 56 -11.67 -11.30 -0.47
N VAL A 57 -10.64 -10.59 -0.03
CA VAL A 57 -10.70 -9.42 0.84
C VAL A 57 -10.32 -8.18 0.01
N PRO A 58 -11.26 -7.24 -0.24
CA PRO A 58 -10.97 -6.04 -0.99
C PRO A 58 -10.00 -5.14 -0.23
N LYS A 59 -9.11 -4.46 -0.96
CA LYS A 59 -8.24 -3.43 -0.40
C LYS A 59 -9.06 -2.17 -0.19
N GLU A 60 -9.39 -1.88 1.06
CA GLU A 60 -10.03 -0.62 1.40
C GLU A 60 -9.11 0.54 1.02
N LYS A 61 -9.66 1.51 0.28
CA LYS A 61 -9.00 2.80 0.11
C LYS A 61 -9.26 3.55 1.41
N LEU A 62 -8.21 3.77 2.21
CA LEU A 62 -8.26 4.74 3.29
C LEU A 62 -8.70 6.08 2.68
N LYS A 63 -9.94 6.49 2.96
CA LYS A 63 -10.41 7.83 2.62
C LYS A 63 -9.80 8.77 3.66
N ILE A 64 -8.62 9.28 3.36
CA ILE A 64 -8.01 10.34 4.16
C ILE A 64 -8.82 11.61 3.85
N THR A 65 -9.85 11.86 4.64
CA THR A 65 -10.66 13.07 4.54
C THR A 65 -9.93 14.17 5.30
N VAL A 66 -9.19 15.02 4.58
CA VAL A 66 -8.54 16.19 5.19
C VAL A 66 -9.59 17.28 5.30
N LEU A 67 -10.08 17.53 6.51
CA LEU A 67 -10.95 18.67 6.79
C LEU A 67 -10.09 19.89 7.13
N MET A 68 -10.56 21.09 6.79
CA MET A 68 -9.88 22.34 7.17
C MET A 68 -9.68 22.45 8.69
N LYS A 69 -10.56 21.82 9.48
CA LYS A 69 -10.44 21.68 10.94
C LYS A 69 -9.18 20.92 11.38
N ASN A 70 -8.69 19.98 10.58
CA ASN A 70 -7.51 19.17 10.89
C ASN A 70 -6.20 19.97 10.69
N PHE A 71 -6.26 21.19 10.15
CA PHE A 71 -5.09 22.04 9.94
C PHE A 71 -4.45 22.47 11.27
N GLY A 72 -5.26 22.76 12.30
CA GLY A 72 -4.76 23.11 13.62
C GLY A 72 -3.96 21.97 14.24
N ASP A 73 -4.53 20.77 14.25
CA ASP A 73 -3.87 19.57 14.77
C ASP A 73 -2.57 19.28 14.01
N TYR A 74 -2.57 19.43 12.68
CA TYR A 74 -1.37 19.27 11.86
C TYR A 74 -0.29 20.32 12.17
N GLU A 75 -0.65 21.60 12.26
CA GLU A 75 0.33 22.67 12.49
C GLU A 75 0.92 22.60 13.91
N ILE A 76 0.14 22.17 14.91
CA ILE A 76 0.63 21.89 16.27
C ILE A 76 1.57 20.69 16.26
N ALA A 77 1.18 19.58 15.62
CA ALA A 77 2.04 18.40 15.53
C ALA A 77 3.36 18.72 14.80
N LYS A 78 3.31 19.58 13.79
CA LYS A 78 4.49 20.03 13.03
C LYS A 78 5.35 21.02 13.80
N SER A 79 4.76 21.93 14.57
CA SER A 79 5.53 22.90 15.36
C SER A 79 6.32 22.20 16.46
N VAL A 80 5.68 21.27 17.19
CA VAL A 80 6.32 20.50 18.27
C VAL A 80 7.39 19.55 17.73
N SER A 81 7.16 18.90 16.59
CA SER A 81 8.14 17.97 16.03
C SER A 81 9.33 18.66 15.39
N LYS A 82 9.19 19.93 14.98
CA LYS A 82 10.29 20.69 14.39
C LYS A 82 11.43 20.85 15.39
N ASP A 83 11.09 21.20 16.63
CA ASP A 83 12.08 21.38 17.70
C ASP A 83 12.78 20.05 18.01
N LEU A 84 12.01 18.96 18.15
CA LEU A 84 12.55 17.61 18.35
C LEU A 84 13.46 17.18 17.19
N LEU A 85 13.08 17.47 15.94
CA LEU A 85 13.89 17.11 14.77
C LEU A 85 15.19 17.90 14.71
N THR A 86 15.17 19.18 15.09
CA THR A 86 16.37 20.00 15.20
C THR A 86 17.34 19.42 16.23
N ASP A 87 16.84 19.03 17.41
CA ASP A 87 17.66 18.41 18.45
C ASP A 87 18.22 17.05 18.02
N LEU A 88 17.38 16.20 17.41
CA LEU A 88 17.81 14.90 16.85
C LEU A 88 18.87 15.05 15.77
N SER A 89 18.79 16.10 14.95
CA SER A 89 19.76 16.38 13.88
C SER A 89 21.11 16.88 14.39
N ASN A 90 21.16 17.39 15.63
CA ASN A 90 22.42 17.79 16.27
C ASN A 90 23.19 16.59 16.82
N VAL A 91 22.49 15.50 17.18
CA VAL A 91 23.10 14.29 17.78
C VAL A 91 23.35 13.20 16.74
N TYR A 92 22.48 13.08 15.73
CA TYR A 92 22.54 12.02 14.72
C TYR A 92 22.71 12.58 13.30
N PRO A 93 23.36 11.82 12.41
CA PRO A 93 23.37 12.14 10.98
C PRO A 93 21.94 12.21 10.43
N GLN A 94 21.71 13.15 9.51
CA GLN A 94 20.41 13.42 8.88
C GLN A 94 19.72 12.18 8.29
N ASP A 95 20.50 11.20 7.83
CA ASP A 95 20.00 9.96 7.24
C ASP A 95 19.35 9.00 8.26
N MET A 96 19.71 9.13 9.54
CA MET A 96 19.08 8.36 10.63
C MET A 96 17.99 9.15 11.34
N ALA A 97 18.11 10.48 11.48
CA ALA A 97 17.14 11.28 12.23
C ALA A 97 15.71 11.24 11.65
N LYS A 98 15.58 11.23 10.32
CA LYS A 98 14.27 11.22 9.62
C LYS A 98 13.44 9.95 9.89
N PRO A 99 13.97 8.72 9.73
CA PRO A 99 13.21 7.52 10.03
C PRO A 99 12.85 7.37 11.52
N TYR A 100 13.69 7.84 12.45
CA TYR A 100 13.35 7.83 13.88
C TYR A 100 12.17 8.75 14.22
N MET A 101 12.13 9.94 13.62
CA MET A 101 10.99 10.85 13.79
C MET A 101 9.69 10.23 13.25
N LEU A 102 9.76 9.54 12.10
CA LEU A 102 8.61 8.83 11.52
C LEU A 102 8.10 7.68 12.41
N LEU A 103 9.02 6.98 13.09
CA LEU A 103 8.68 5.96 14.10
C LEU A 103 7.98 6.57 15.32
N LEU A 104 8.44 7.73 15.79
CA LEU A 104 7.86 8.43 16.94
C LEU A 104 6.43 8.92 16.65
N TYR A 105 6.17 9.34 15.41
CA TYR A 105 4.84 9.72 14.93
C TYR A 105 3.82 8.57 14.83
N PHE A 106 4.27 7.32 14.73
CA PHE A 106 3.38 6.15 14.67
C PHE A 106 2.97 5.63 16.05
N VAL A 107 3.60 6.12 17.12
CA VAL A 107 3.35 5.69 18.51
C VAL A 107 2.41 6.65 19.25
N LEU A 108 2.18 7.86 18.71
CA LEU A 108 1.19 8.84 19.18
C LEU A 108 -0.11 8.75 18.39
#